data_AF-A0ABD3SCM7-F1
#
_entry.id   AF-A0ABD3SCM7-F1
#
_cell.length_a   1.000
_cell.length_b   1.000
_cell.length_c   1.000
_cell.angle_alpha   90.00
_cell.angle_beta   90.00
_cell.angle_gamma   90.00
#
_symmetry.space_group_name_H-M   'P 1'
#
loop_
_entity.id
_entity.type
_entity.pdbx_description
1 polymer ?
#
loop_
_entity_poly.entity_id
_entity_poly.type
_entity_poly.pdbx_seq_one_letter_code
_entity_poly.pdbx_strand_id
1 'polypeptide(L)'
;MTRPEYLAAQIDTWASHVDVRNYWGFTELDDYDPNCSNSSIITTRNSREYVDAIVRDCRSPSLWRTNVDDHDDYYDDGGFEKFQELRTINYGRASGKGTNERDPGWFCAQRRHGRALGWLRSIYLDTSSSMSMSLPDLLLVVDDDTSLDIEKVKHLMRSSSNDDASSPHVGATCTFRAGYIDFAFGGYGTFLNRASIERMTTPIHCDDDDASSSSSSSSSSSAYVESVCANLKRNRVGERDSFRDGDTIFDVFYRYSARTDFCMHSDWAFGYMISLYSGGGGIHQLWRPGGKCGDVSCTLESVACHNHGPDEMLDFHRSRNPVSDDD
;
A
#
# COMPACT_ATOMS: atom_id res chain seq x y z
N MET A 1 -5.20 17.49 -7.47
CA MET A 1 -4.63 18.27 -8.59
C MET A 1 -3.30 17.63 -8.93
N THR A 2 -3.15 17.15 -10.16
CA THR A 2 -1.94 16.43 -10.59
C THR A 2 -0.71 17.32 -10.44
N ARG A 3 0.38 16.77 -9.91
CA ARG A 3 1.68 17.43 -9.72
C ARG A 3 2.69 16.91 -10.75
N PRO A 4 2.54 17.20 -12.05
CA PRO A 4 3.40 16.63 -13.09
C PRO A 4 4.87 16.98 -12.90
N GLU A 5 5.20 18.14 -12.32
CA GLU A 5 6.56 18.55 -12.01
C GLU A 5 7.23 17.67 -10.95
N TYR A 6 6.46 17.08 -10.03
CA TYR A 6 6.97 16.14 -9.04
C TYR A 6 7.31 14.80 -9.69
N LEU A 7 6.43 14.28 -10.54
CA LEU A 7 6.71 13.05 -11.30
C LEU A 7 7.91 13.24 -12.25
N ALA A 8 8.02 14.40 -12.90
CA ALA A 8 9.18 14.75 -13.72
C ALA A 8 10.47 14.77 -12.89
N ALA A 9 10.45 15.36 -11.69
CA ALA A 9 11.60 15.34 -10.80
C ALA A 9 12.00 13.92 -10.37
N GLN A 10 11.04 13.03 -10.13
CA GLN A 10 11.34 11.62 -9.85
C GLN A 10 12.02 10.93 -11.03
N ILE A 11 11.52 11.16 -12.26
CA ILE A 11 12.14 10.69 -13.51
C ILE A 11 13.58 11.21 -13.63
N ASP A 12 13.79 12.51 -13.43
CA ASP A 12 15.10 13.15 -13.53
C ASP A 12 16.07 12.77 -12.39
N THR A 13 15.61 12.02 -11.38
CA THR A 13 16.42 11.64 -10.22
C THR A 13 16.49 10.12 -10.02
N TRP A 14 15.72 9.58 -9.08
CA TRP A 14 15.86 8.18 -8.68
C TRP A 14 15.20 7.21 -9.67
N ALA A 15 14.20 7.64 -10.42
CA ALA A 15 13.50 6.76 -11.37
C ALA A 15 14.28 6.57 -12.69
N SER A 16 15.27 7.41 -13.00
CA SER A 16 16.22 7.18 -14.11
C SER A 16 17.44 6.36 -13.71
N HIS A 17 17.53 5.91 -12.46
CA HIS A 17 18.62 5.05 -12.00
C HIS A 17 18.70 3.76 -12.84
N VAL A 18 19.92 3.28 -13.17
CA VAL A 18 20.15 2.16 -14.10
C VAL A 18 19.44 0.85 -13.71
N ASP A 19 19.21 0.65 -12.42
CA ASP A 19 18.49 -0.53 -11.89
C ASP A 19 16.96 -0.37 -11.85
N VAL A 20 16.43 0.82 -12.11
CA VAL A 20 14.98 1.06 -12.21
C VAL A 20 14.56 0.72 -13.65
N ARG A 21 14.01 -0.48 -13.80
CA ARG A 21 13.59 -0.99 -15.13
C ARG A 21 12.33 -0.30 -15.64
N ASN A 22 11.41 0.01 -14.73
CA ASN A 22 10.13 0.61 -15.06
C ASN A 22 9.73 1.61 -13.97
N TYR A 23 9.07 2.69 -14.40
CA TYR A 23 8.49 3.71 -13.54
C TYR A 23 7.10 4.08 -14.06
N TRP A 24 6.15 4.21 -13.13
CA TRP A 24 4.76 4.55 -13.46
C TRP A 24 4.22 5.53 -12.43
N GLY A 25 3.89 6.74 -12.90
CA GLY A 25 3.21 7.75 -12.09
C GLY A 25 1.70 7.59 -12.19
N PHE A 26 1.06 7.19 -11.09
CA PHE A 26 -0.40 7.15 -11.00
C PHE A 26 -0.92 8.51 -10.52
N THR A 27 -1.79 9.10 -11.31
CA THR A 27 -2.34 10.44 -11.11
C THR A 27 -3.84 10.40 -10.88
N GLU A 28 -4.45 11.57 -10.71
CA GLU A 28 -5.90 11.72 -10.72
C GLU A 28 -6.54 11.15 -11.98
N LEU A 29 -5.86 11.20 -13.13
CA LEU A 29 -6.39 10.65 -14.38
C LEU A 29 -6.60 9.13 -14.30
N ASP A 30 -5.89 8.46 -13.40
CA ASP A 30 -5.94 7.03 -13.20
C ASP A 30 -6.94 6.60 -12.12
N ASP A 31 -7.53 7.56 -11.39
CA ASP A 31 -8.51 7.27 -10.34
C ASP A 31 -9.75 6.57 -10.92
N TYR A 32 -10.49 5.83 -10.06
CA TYR A 32 -11.79 5.27 -10.46
C TYR A 32 -12.78 6.33 -10.95
N ASP A 33 -12.61 7.55 -10.46
CA ASP A 33 -13.30 8.75 -10.90
C ASP A 33 -12.26 9.85 -11.20
N PRO A 34 -11.81 9.98 -12.46
CA PRO A 34 -10.71 10.88 -12.81
C PRO A 34 -10.95 12.36 -12.55
N ASN A 35 -12.21 12.77 -12.60
CA ASN A 35 -12.60 14.15 -12.30
C ASN A 35 -12.93 14.33 -10.82
N CYS A 36 -12.92 13.23 -10.04
CA CYS A 36 -13.52 13.16 -8.72
C CYS A 36 -14.91 13.84 -8.71
N SER A 37 -15.67 13.66 -9.81
CA SER A 37 -16.90 14.39 -10.13
C SER A 37 -18.02 13.50 -10.65
N ASN A 38 -17.75 12.23 -10.96
CA ASN A 38 -18.72 11.32 -11.53
C ASN A 38 -19.64 10.80 -10.41
N SER A 39 -20.96 10.82 -10.51
CA SER A 39 -21.92 11.72 -11.18
C SER A 39 -23.32 11.44 -10.58
N SER A 40 -23.33 11.13 -9.28
CA SER A 40 -24.50 11.11 -8.39
C SER A 40 -24.19 11.77 -7.04
N ILE A 41 -22.99 12.34 -6.91
CA ILE A 41 -22.33 12.59 -5.63
C ILE A 41 -21.83 14.05 -5.48
N ILE A 42 -21.29 14.68 -6.53
CA ILE A 42 -20.48 15.91 -6.37
C ILE A 42 -20.81 16.98 -7.44
N THR A 43 -22.08 17.35 -7.64
CA THR A 43 -22.42 18.46 -8.57
C THR A 43 -23.36 19.54 -8.01
N THR A 44 -23.70 19.51 -6.73
CA THR A 44 -24.42 20.60 -6.05
C THR A 44 -23.88 20.80 -4.64
N ARG A 45 -24.46 21.70 -3.83
CA ARG A 45 -24.23 21.83 -2.36
C ARG A 45 -24.17 20.48 -1.61
N ASN A 46 -24.62 19.39 -2.24
CA ASN A 46 -24.60 18.00 -1.82
C ASN A 46 -23.21 17.31 -1.80
N SER A 47 -22.14 17.88 -2.38
CA SER A 47 -20.80 17.25 -2.30
C SER A 47 -20.29 17.19 -0.86
N ARG A 48 -20.56 18.26 -0.09
CA ARG A 48 -20.25 18.31 1.34
C ARG A 48 -21.09 17.33 2.14
N GLU A 49 -22.41 17.32 1.92
CA GLU A 49 -23.30 16.39 2.62
C GLU A 49 -22.93 14.93 2.33
N TYR A 50 -22.46 14.65 1.12
CA TYR A 50 -21.96 13.33 0.77
C TYR A 50 -20.63 12.99 1.42
N VAL A 51 -19.63 13.87 1.36
CA VAL A 51 -18.34 13.63 2.03
C VAL A 51 -18.56 13.53 3.55
N ASP A 52 -19.42 14.37 4.12
CA ASP A 52 -19.82 14.29 5.53
C ASP A 52 -20.58 13.00 5.83
N ALA A 53 -21.42 12.52 4.90
CA ALA A 53 -22.10 11.22 5.01
C ALA A 53 -21.08 10.08 4.98
N ILE A 54 -20.17 10.01 4.01
CA ILE A 54 -19.08 9.04 3.99
C ILE A 54 -18.30 9.10 5.29
N VAL A 55 -17.84 10.28 5.73
CA VAL A 55 -17.04 10.41 6.96
C VAL A 55 -17.82 9.94 8.18
N ARG A 56 -19.09 10.32 8.31
CA ARG A 56 -19.97 9.88 9.39
C ARG A 56 -20.15 8.36 9.35
N ASP A 57 -20.36 7.82 8.16
CA ASP A 57 -20.60 6.42 7.90
C ASP A 57 -19.30 5.62 8.20
N CYS A 58 -18.14 6.06 7.73
CA CYS A 58 -16.82 5.49 8.05
C CYS A 58 -16.45 5.57 9.53
N ARG A 59 -16.97 6.56 10.26
CA ARG A 59 -16.86 6.66 11.73
C ARG A 59 -17.90 5.81 12.45
N SER A 60 -18.95 5.38 11.77
CA SER A 60 -20.00 4.57 12.36
C SER A 60 -19.50 3.14 12.59
N PRO A 61 -19.64 2.58 13.81
CA PRO A 61 -19.35 1.17 14.05
C PRO A 61 -20.19 0.22 13.17
N SER A 62 -21.35 0.67 12.67
CA SER A 62 -22.30 -0.17 11.93
C SER A 62 -21.81 -0.63 10.56
N LEU A 63 -21.05 0.21 9.84
CA LEU A 63 -20.49 -0.17 8.53
C LEU A 63 -19.37 -1.19 8.64
N TRP A 64 -18.80 -1.29 9.83
CA TRP A 64 -17.73 -2.21 10.15
C TRP A 64 -18.21 -3.38 11.00
N ARG A 65 -19.52 -3.65 11.03
CA ARG A 65 -20.04 -4.91 11.60
C ARG A 65 -19.60 -6.05 10.70
N THR A 66 -18.38 -6.48 10.96
CA THR A 66 -17.85 -7.78 10.62
C THR A 66 -18.77 -8.84 11.22
N ASN A 67 -18.89 -10.01 10.59
CA ASN A 67 -19.62 -11.17 11.12
C ASN A 67 -18.92 -11.72 12.39
N VAL A 68 -18.87 -10.92 13.45
CA VAL A 68 -18.33 -11.23 14.78
C VAL A 68 -19.51 -11.44 15.73
N ASP A 69 -20.58 -12.05 15.22
CA ASP A 69 -21.58 -12.70 16.06
C ASP A 69 -21.06 -14.06 16.57
N ASP A 70 -19.95 -14.59 16.02
CA ASP A 70 -19.16 -15.67 16.64
C ASP A 70 -18.12 -15.07 17.58
N HIS A 71 -18.61 -14.66 18.74
CA HIS A 71 -17.81 -14.28 19.90
C HIS A 71 -17.26 -15.53 20.62
N ASP A 72 -16.91 -16.59 19.89
CA ASP A 72 -16.29 -17.79 20.46
C ASP A 72 -14.77 -17.57 20.56
N ASP A 73 -14.37 -17.07 21.73
CA ASP A 73 -13.16 -17.46 22.45
C ASP A 73 -11.95 -17.92 21.61
N TYR A 74 -11.26 -17.01 20.91
CA TYR A 74 -9.81 -17.19 20.69
C TYR A 74 -9.11 -15.91 20.20
N TYR A 75 -8.38 -15.26 21.11
CA TYR A 75 -7.48 -14.11 20.90
C TYR A 75 -8.13 -12.74 20.61
N ASP A 76 -8.81 -12.20 21.61
CA ASP A 76 -8.87 -10.74 21.80
C ASP A 76 -7.60 -10.28 22.54
N ASP A 77 -6.54 -9.94 21.81
CA ASP A 77 -5.28 -9.43 22.39
C ASP A 77 -5.27 -7.91 22.59
N GLY A 78 -6.42 -7.23 22.47
CA GLY A 78 -6.52 -5.76 22.50
C GLY A 78 -5.90 -5.05 21.30
N GLY A 79 -5.27 -5.78 20.38
CA GLY A 79 -4.72 -5.26 19.14
C GLY A 79 -5.78 -4.94 18.10
N PHE A 80 -6.90 -5.68 18.07
CA PHE A 80 -8.02 -5.36 17.19
C PHE A 80 -8.72 -4.07 17.63
N GLU A 81 -8.91 -3.86 18.93
CA GLU A 81 -9.44 -2.60 19.47
C GLU A 81 -8.57 -1.40 19.08
N LYS A 82 -7.23 -1.51 19.20
CA LYS A 82 -6.30 -0.46 18.76
C LYS A 82 -6.37 -0.17 17.27
N PHE A 83 -6.52 -1.21 16.43
CA PHE A 83 -6.73 -1.03 15.00
C PHE A 83 -8.07 -0.33 14.71
N GLN A 84 -9.14 -0.72 15.39
CA GLN A 84 -10.44 -0.06 15.29
C GLN A 84 -10.40 1.40 15.78
N GLU A 85 -9.67 1.68 16.86
CA GLU A 85 -9.44 3.04 17.36
C GLU A 85 -8.70 3.88 16.32
N LEU A 86 -7.60 3.36 15.77
CA LEU A 86 -6.85 4.06 14.73
C LEU A 86 -7.71 4.35 13.51
N ARG A 87 -8.52 3.38 13.06
CA ARG A 87 -9.46 3.54 11.96
C ARG A 87 -10.48 4.65 12.25
N THR A 88 -11.14 4.62 13.41
CA THR A 88 -12.22 5.55 13.76
C THR A 88 -11.71 6.96 14.05
N ILE A 89 -10.58 7.11 14.73
CA ILE A 89 -9.99 8.40 15.10
C ILE A 89 -9.31 9.07 13.92
N ASN A 90 -8.62 8.29 13.08
CA ASN A 90 -7.72 8.85 12.08
C ASN A 90 -8.32 8.92 10.68
N TYR A 91 -9.47 8.28 10.40
CA TYR A 91 -10.17 8.50 9.13
C TYR A 91 -10.45 10.00 8.91
N GLY A 92 -9.94 10.52 7.80
CA GLY A 92 -9.93 11.96 7.47
C GLY A 92 -8.94 12.81 8.28
N ARG A 93 -8.63 12.47 9.54
CA ARG A 93 -7.77 13.26 10.44
C ARG A 93 -6.27 13.11 10.16
N ALA A 94 -5.79 11.92 9.78
CA ALA A 94 -4.37 11.71 9.47
C ALA A 94 -3.92 12.36 8.16
N SER A 95 -4.86 12.64 7.25
CA SER A 95 -4.53 13.36 6.03
C SER A 95 -4.14 14.83 6.30
N GLY A 96 -4.40 15.37 7.51
CA GLY A 96 -4.28 16.81 7.80
C GLY A 96 -5.22 17.69 6.97
N LYS A 97 -5.99 17.11 6.03
CA LYS A 97 -6.80 17.79 5.01
C LYS A 97 -8.28 17.91 5.39
N GLY A 98 -8.61 17.74 6.67
CA GLY A 98 -9.99 17.71 7.18
C GLY A 98 -10.41 18.92 8.04
N THR A 99 -9.52 19.85 8.36
CA THR A 99 -9.89 21.04 9.15
C THR A 99 -10.10 22.29 8.31
N ASN A 100 -9.51 22.36 7.11
CA ASN A 100 -9.70 23.45 6.16
C ASN A 100 -10.07 22.91 4.76
N GLU A 101 -11.37 22.80 4.51
CA GLU A 101 -12.03 23.24 3.26
C GLU A 101 -11.79 22.52 1.90
N ARG A 102 -12.86 21.83 1.44
CA ARG A 102 -13.50 21.93 0.09
C ARG A 102 -13.12 21.01 -1.07
N ASP A 103 -12.08 20.18 -1.00
CA ASP A 103 -11.71 19.32 -2.15
C ASP A 103 -12.00 17.83 -1.89
N PRO A 104 -12.99 17.20 -2.55
CA PRO A 104 -13.21 15.75 -2.45
C PRO A 104 -12.05 14.93 -3.04
N GLY A 105 -11.11 15.56 -3.76
CA GLY A 105 -9.95 14.91 -4.37
C GLY A 105 -9.12 14.08 -3.42
N TRP A 106 -9.08 14.41 -2.11
CA TRP A 106 -8.38 13.56 -1.13
C TRP A 106 -8.99 12.17 -1.04
N PHE A 107 -10.32 12.03 -1.16
CA PHE A 107 -11.02 10.74 -1.09
C PHE A 107 -10.71 9.88 -2.32
N CYS A 108 -10.73 10.48 -3.51
CA CYS A 108 -10.32 9.81 -4.75
C CYS A 108 -8.86 9.34 -4.67
N ALA A 109 -7.96 10.19 -4.16
CA ALA A 109 -6.55 9.83 -3.95
C ALA A 109 -6.38 8.62 -3.01
N GLN A 110 -7.20 8.46 -1.96
CA GLN A 110 -7.10 7.30 -1.06
C GLN A 110 -7.33 5.96 -1.78
N ARG A 111 -8.14 5.95 -2.85
CA ARG A 111 -8.52 4.75 -3.61
C ARG A 111 -7.51 4.40 -4.71
N ARG A 112 -6.66 5.35 -5.10
CA ARG A 112 -5.69 5.22 -6.21
C ARG A 112 -4.74 4.04 -6.06
N HIS A 113 -4.30 3.76 -4.84
CA HIS A 113 -3.38 2.64 -4.57
C HIS A 113 -3.97 1.30 -5.00
N GLY A 114 -5.25 1.03 -4.68
CA GLY A 114 -5.88 -0.21 -5.12
C GLY A 114 -6.06 -0.28 -6.64
N ARG A 115 -6.31 0.86 -7.30
CA ARG A 115 -6.33 0.94 -8.77
C ARG A 115 -4.97 0.59 -9.38
N ALA A 116 -3.88 1.10 -8.81
CA ALA A 116 -2.52 0.75 -9.20
C ALA A 116 -2.21 -0.75 -8.99
N LEU A 117 -2.70 -1.35 -7.90
CA LEU A 117 -2.56 -2.79 -7.66
C LEU A 117 -3.23 -3.65 -8.73
N GLY A 118 -4.46 -3.31 -9.12
CA GLY A 118 -5.17 -4.01 -10.19
C GLY A 118 -4.44 -3.90 -11.54
N TRP A 119 -3.84 -2.76 -11.81
CA TRP A 119 -3.01 -2.55 -12.99
C TRP A 119 -1.70 -3.37 -12.93
N LEU A 120 -0.98 -3.36 -11.81
CA LEU A 120 0.23 -4.18 -11.61
C LEU A 120 -0.07 -5.66 -11.79
N ARG A 121 -1.19 -6.13 -11.24
CA ARG A 121 -1.69 -7.50 -11.45
C ARG A 121 -1.86 -7.81 -12.93
N SER A 122 -2.45 -6.90 -13.71
CA SER A 122 -2.63 -7.12 -15.16
C SER A 122 -1.29 -7.27 -15.88
N ILE A 123 -0.28 -6.49 -15.52
CA ILE A 123 1.04 -6.53 -16.17
C ILE A 123 1.84 -7.78 -15.81
N TYR A 124 1.74 -8.23 -14.56
CA TYR A 124 2.52 -9.37 -14.09
C TYR A 124 1.88 -10.73 -14.42
N LEU A 125 0.55 -10.79 -14.56
CA LEU A 125 -0.15 -12.06 -14.74
C LEU A 125 -0.78 -12.25 -16.13
N ASP A 126 -0.96 -11.19 -16.92
CA ASP A 126 -1.53 -11.34 -18.27
C ASP A 126 -0.46 -11.79 -19.26
N THR A 127 -0.31 -13.11 -19.38
CA THR A 127 0.57 -13.80 -20.35
C THR A 127 0.07 -13.70 -21.80
N SER A 128 -1.16 -13.23 -22.02
CA SER A 128 -1.75 -13.07 -23.35
C SER A 128 -1.54 -11.67 -23.94
N SER A 129 -1.15 -10.71 -23.10
CA SER A 129 -0.83 -9.36 -23.54
C SER A 129 0.61 -9.25 -24.03
N SER A 130 0.85 -8.44 -25.06
CA SER A 130 2.19 -8.00 -25.46
C SER A 130 2.89 -7.14 -24.40
N MET A 131 2.24 -6.91 -23.24
CA MET A 131 2.73 -6.15 -22.10
C MET A 131 3.06 -7.04 -20.89
N SER A 132 3.00 -8.37 -21.01
CA SER A 132 3.41 -9.28 -19.93
C SER A 132 4.85 -8.99 -19.52
N MET A 133 5.04 -8.55 -18.27
CA MET A 133 6.38 -8.27 -17.74
C MET A 133 6.77 -9.31 -16.70
N SER A 134 8.04 -9.70 -16.71
CA SER A 134 8.61 -10.48 -15.62
C SER A 134 8.53 -9.70 -14.32
N LEU A 135 8.21 -10.38 -13.21
CA LEU A 135 8.24 -9.76 -11.89
C LEU A 135 9.61 -9.09 -11.61
N PRO A 136 9.64 -7.90 -10.99
CA PRO A 136 10.89 -7.25 -10.62
C PRO A 136 11.51 -7.90 -9.37
N ASP A 137 12.77 -7.60 -9.10
CA ASP A 137 13.44 -8.04 -7.86
C ASP A 137 12.94 -7.26 -6.64
N LEU A 138 12.59 -5.99 -6.85
CA LEU A 138 11.98 -5.09 -5.88
C LEU A 138 10.85 -4.30 -6.54
N LEU A 139 9.73 -4.13 -5.85
CA LEU A 139 8.68 -3.17 -6.17
C LEU A 139 8.73 -2.04 -5.14
N LEU A 140 8.87 -0.81 -5.62
CA LEU A 140 8.89 0.40 -4.81
C LEU A 140 7.54 1.10 -4.97
N VAL A 141 6.87 1.41 -3.85
CA VAL A 141 5.64 2.20 -3.80
C VAL A 141 5.93 3.45 -2.99
N VAL A 142 5.88 4.61 -3.64
CA VAL A 142 6.27 5.90 -3.06
C VAL A 142 5.31 7.01 -3.48
N ASP A 143 5.24 8.07 -2.68
CA ASP A 143 4.48 9.26 -3.03
C ASP A 143 5.26 10.09 -4.07
N ASP A 144 4.56 10.97 -4.78
CA ASP A 144 5.14 11.84 -5.80
C ASP A 144 6.09 12.90 -5.21
N ASP A 145 6.04 13.18 -3.90
CA ASP A 145 6.95 14.07 -3.17
C ASP A 145 8.01 13.31 -2.34
N THR A 146 8.30 12.06 -2.74
CA THR A 146 9.37 11.24 -2.16
C THR A 146 10.67 11.28 -2.99
N SER A 147 11.80 11.60 -2.34
CA SER A 147 13.15 11.30 -2.86
C SER A 147 13.65 9.96 -2.33
N LEU A 148 14.38 9.20 -3.15
CA LEU A 148 14.92 7.88 -2.80
C LEU A 148 16.39 7.72 -3.14
N ASP A 149 17.10 6.98 -2.29
CA ASP A 149 18.44 6.46 -2.54
C ASP A 149 18.33 4.98 -2.94
N ILE A 150 18.34 4.71 -4.25
CA ILE A 150 18.10 3.37 -4.81
C ILE A 150 19.14 2.35 -4.33
N GLU A 151 20.42 2.75 -4.23
CA GLU A 151 21.47 1.84 -3.76
C GLU A 151 21.28 1.45 -2.30
N LYS A 152 20.89 2.40 -1.44
CA LYS A 152 20.56 2.07 -0.05
C LYS A 152 19.33 1.21 0.08
N VAL A 153 18.27 1.48 -0.69
CA VAL A 153 17.06 0.62 -0.68
C VAL A 153 17.45 -0.81 -1.05
N LYS A 154 18.23 -1.01 -2.12
CA LYS A 154 18.72 -2.33 -2.52
C LYS A 154 19.54 -3.02 -1.43
N HIS A 155 20.50 -2.30 -0.85
CA HIS A 155 21.38 -2.84 0.19
C HIS A 155 20.59 -3.25 1.44
N LEU A 156 19.70 -2.37 1.91
CA LEU A 156 18.90 -2.61 3.10
C LEU A 156 17.91 -3.74 2.90
N MET A 157 17.20 -3.78 1.77
CA MET A 157 16.24 -4.87 1.48
C MET A 157 16.91 -6.25 1.41
N ARG A 158 18.15 -6.34 0.91
CA ARG A 158 18.91 -7.60 0.86
C ARG A 158 19.42 -8.02 2.24
N SER A 159 20.01 -7.07 2.98
CA SER A 159 20.54 -7.35 4.31
C SER A 159 19.45 -7.69 5.33
N SER A 160 18.29 -7.04 5.26
CA SER A 160 17.15 -7.32 6.16
C SER A 160 16.45 -8.64 5.86
N SER A 161 16.54 -9.14 4.62
CA SER A 161 16.04 -10.46 4.25
C SER A 161 17.03 -11.60 4.53
N ASN A 162 18.15 -11.35 5.23
CA ASN A 162 19.26 -12.29 5.39
C ASN A 162 19.72 -12.91 4.04
N ASP A 163 19.67 -12.12 2.97
CA ASP A 163 19.92 -12.54 1.58
C ASP A 163 19.02 -13.68 1.06
N ASP A 164 17.96 -14.05 1.78
CA ASP A 164 16.96 -15.01 1.31
C ASP A 164 15.94 -14.33 0.40
N ALA A 165 16.29 -14.25 -0.88
CA ALA A 165 15.40 -13.73 -1.92
C ALA A 165 14.12 -14.57 -2.13
N SER A 166 14.08 -15.81 -1.61
CA SER A 166 12.92 -16.71 -1.74
C SER A 166 11.87 -16.51 -0.64
N SER A 167 12.24 -15.87 0.46
CA SER A 167 11.32 -15.52 1.54
C SER A 167 10.72 -14.13 1.31
N PRO A 168 9.39 -13.96 1.46
CA PRO A 168 8.79 -12.64 1.34
C PRO A 168 9.32 -11.69 2.38
N HIS A 169 9.66 -10.49 1.91
CA HIS A 169 10.15 -9.42 2.73
C HIS A 169 9.57 -8.10 2.24
N VAL A 170 8.96 -7.36 3.16
CA VAL A 170 8.49 -6.00 2.91
C VAL A 170 9.18 -5.04 3.86
N GLY A 171 9.89 -4.08 3.30
CA GLY A 171 10.55 -3.02 4.04
C GLY A 171 9.81 -1.69 3.89
N ALA A 172 9.96 -0.81 4.87
CA ALA A 172 9.61 0.60 4.72
C ALA A 172 10.68 1.46 5.41
N THR A 173 10.90 2.66 4.88
CA THR A 173 11.85 3.61 5.49
C THR A 173 11.35 4.09 6.86
N CYS A 174 10.03 4.11 7.08
CA CYS A 174 9.47 4.35 8.38
C CYS A 174 8.29 3.42 8.62
N THR A 175 8.19 2.86 9.82
CA THR A 175 7.03 2.13 10.27
C THR A 175 6.47 2.67 11.58
N PHE A 176 5.19 2.41 11.81
CA PHE A 176 4.56 2.52 13.11
C PHE A 176 3.66 1.30 13.35
N ARG A 177 3.48 0.93 14.62
CA ARG A 177 2.66 -0.21 15.01
C ARG A 177 1.36 0.22 15.66
N ALA A 178 0.33 -0.56 15.39
CA ALA A 178 -1.06 -0.24 15.60
C ALA A 178 -1.82 -1.52 15.95
N GLY A 179 -1.81 -1.87 17.23
CA GLY A 179 -2.18 -3.23 17.65
C GLY A 179 -1.16 -4.24 17.13
N TYR A 180 -1.63 -5.27 16.42
CA TYR A 180 -0.79 -6.30 15.78
C TYR A 180 -0.40 -5.97 14.34
N ILE A 181 -0.79 -4.81 13.81
CA ILE A 181 -0.53 -4.43 12.42
C ILE A 181 0.62 -3.43 12.37
N ASP A 182 1.57 -3.71 11.49
CA ASP A 182 2.65 -2.80 11.13
C ASP A 182 2.23 -2.00 9.89
N PHE A 183 2.42 -0.69 9.96
CA PHE A 183 2.10 0.23 8.89
C PHE A 183 3.37 0.92 8.44
N ALA A 184 3.55 1.06 7.12
CA ALA A 184 4.47 2.04 6.59
C ALA A 184 3.89 3.43 6.85
N PHE A 185 4.73 4.36 7.29
CA PHE A 185 4.34 5.76 7.34
C PHE A 185 4.40 6.32 5.92
N GLY A 186 3.27 6.85 5.43
CA GLY A 186 3.12 7.39 4.08
C GLY A 186 4.22 8.37 3.68
N GLY A 187 4.52 8.43 2.38
CA GLY A 187 5.49 9.36 1.82
C GLY A 187 6.97 9.06 2.02
N TYR A 188 7.33 8.05 2.83
CA TYR A 188 8.72 7.59 2.97
C TYR A 188 9.04 6.30 2.21
N GLY A 189 8.04 5.76 1.50
CA GLY A 189 8.17 4.60 0.64
C GLY A 189 8.05 3.24 1.34
N THR A 190 7.46 2.30 0.59
CA THR A 190 7.32 0.89 0.95
C THR A 190 7.90 0.02 -0.17
N PHE A 191 8.59 -1.05 0.20
CA PHE A 191 9.43 -1.82 -0.70
C PHE A 191 9.13 -3.32 -0.54
N LEU A 192 8.70 -3.98 -1.61
CA LEU A 192 8.39 -5.40 -1.60
C LEU A 192 9.47 -6.13 -2.39
N ASN A 193 10.01 -7.22 -1.85
CA ASN A 193 10.87 -8.10 -2.64
C ASN A 193 10.06 -8.99 -3.60
N ARG A 194 10.75 -9.62 -4.55
CA ARG A 194 10.18 -10.56 -5.51
C ARG A 194 9.22 -11.58 -4.87
N ALA A 195 9.65 -12.27 -3.82
CA ALA A 195 8.84 -13.29 -3.15
C ALA A 195 7.55 -12.72 -2.54
N SER A 196 7.56 -11.48 -2.01
CA SER A 196 6.35 -10.79 -1.58
C SER A 196 5.42 -10.49 -2.75
N ILE A 197 5.94 -10.03 -3.89
CA ILE A 197 5.11 -9.74 -5.06
C ILE A 197 4.49 -11.04 -5.61
N GLU A 198 5.28 -12.13 -5.68
CA GLU A 198 4.81 -13.46 -6.08
C GLU A 198 3.65 -13.95 -5.20
N ARG A 199 3.78 -13.85 -3.88
CA ARG A 199 2.69 -14.23 -2.96
C ARG A 199 1.44 -13.39 -3.18
N MET A 200 1.59 -12.08 -3.29
CA MET A 200 0.47 -11.15 -3.44
C MET A 200 -0.26 -11.27 -4.80
N THR A 201 0.41 -11.86 -5.80
CA THR A 201 -0.11 -12.12 -7.14
C THR A 201 -0.43 -13.61 -7.39
N THR A 202 -0.24 -14.47 -6.39
CA THR A 202 -0.66 -15.87 -6.46
C THR A 202 -2.19 -15.97 -6.34
N PRO A 203 -2.87 -16.68 -7.26
CA PRO A 203 -4.30 -17.00 -7.11
C PRO A 203 -4.59 -17.75 -5.82
N ILE A 204 -5.64 -17.34 -5.10
CA ILE A 204 -6.03 -17.93 -3.82
C ILE A 204 -7.36 -18.65 -3.99
N HIS A 205 -7.39 -19.91 -3.54
CA HIS A 205 -8.59 -20.73 -3.50
C HIS A 205 -8.94 -21.04 -2.05
N CYS A 206 -10.13 -20.64 -1.60
CA CYS A 206 -10.58 -20.79 -0.20
C CYS A 206 -11.82 -21.66 -0.06
N ASP A 207 -12.23 -22.37 -1.12
CA ASP A 207 -13.37 -23.28 -1.10
C ASP A 207 -13.03 -24.56 -0.30
N ASP A 208 -13.46 -24.59 0.95
CA ASP A 208 -13.52 -25.77 1.81
C ASP A 208 -14.78 -26.60 1.46
N ASP A 209 -14.67 -27.53 0.52
CA ASP A 209 -15.53 -28.73 0.48
C ASP A 209 -14.79 -30.02 0.13
N ASP A 210 -13.48 -29.96 -0.17
CA ASP A 210 -12.67 -31.16 -0.38
C ASP A 210 -11.33 -31.08 0.37
N ALA A 211 -11.42 -31.19 1.69
CA ALA A 211 -10.31 -31.62 2.56
C ALA A 211 -9.80 -33.05 2.24
N SER A 212 -10.13 -33.60 1.07
CA SER A 212 -9.84 -34.98 0.65
C SER A 212 -8.86 -35.07 -0.53
N SER A 213 -8.62 -34.00 -1.31
CA SER A 213 -7.61 -34.04 -2.37
C SER A 213 -6.24 -33.60 -1.88
N SER A 214 -5.61 -34.55 -1.18
CA SER A 214 -4.18 -34.67 -0.99
C SER A 214 -3.45 -34.61 -2.34
N SER A 215 -3.02 -33.41 -2.74
CA SER A 215 -1.93 -33.25 -3.68
C SER A 215 -0.82 -32.46 -3.01
N SER A 216 0.27 -33.18 -2.82
CA SER A 216 1.50 -32.80 -2.15
C SER A 216 2.22 -31.66 -2.88
N SER A 217 1.73 -30.43 -2.73
CA SER A 217 2.45 -29.20 -3.06
C SER A 217 2.99 -28.57 -1.77
N SER A 218 4.30 -28.33 -1.73
CA SER A 218 5.10 -27.64 -0.69
C SER A 218 4.34 -27.07 0.53
N SER A 219 4.67 -27.56 1.73
CA SER A 219 4.06 -27.15 3.00
C SER A 219 4.07 -25.64 3.30
N SER A 220 4.98 -24.87 2.68
CA SER A 220 5.03 -23.40 2.83
C SER A 220 3.96 -22.67 2.00
N SER A 221 3.61 -23.19 0.81
CA SER A 221 2.55 -22.59 -0.03
C SER A 221 1.17 -22.87 0.54
N SER A 222 0.94 -24.06 1.10
CA SER A 222 -0.32 -24.41 1.76
C SER A 222 -0.56 -23.57 3.02
N ALA A 223 0.47 -23.38 3.86
CA ALA A 223 0.36 -22.56 5.07
C ALA A 223 0.10 -21.07 4.77
N TYR A 224 0.67 -20.55 3.68
CA TYR A 224 0.38 -19.19 3.23
C TYR A 224 -1.09 -19.03 2.81
N VAL A 225 -1.59 -19.91 1.93
CA VAL A 225 -2.98 -19.87 1.46
C VAL A 225 -3.95 -20.03 2.63
N GLU A 226 -3.69 -20.97 3.55
CA GLU A 226 -4.50 -21.15 4.76
C GLU A 226 -4.55 -19.88 5.63
N SER A 227 -3.40 -19.22 5.82
CA SER A 227 -3.33 -17.95 6.55
C SER A 227 -4.14 -16.83 5.88
N VAL A 228 -4.05 -16.73 4.55
CA VAL A 228 -4.82 -15.77 3.75
C VAL A 228 -6.31 -16.05 3.86
N CYS A 229 -6.74 -17.29 3.65
CA CYS A 229 -8.15 -17.67 3.75
C CYS A 229 -8.72 -17.44 5.15
N ALA A 230 -7.94 -17.72 6.19
CA ALA A 230 -8.31 -17.39 7.58
C ALA A 230 -8.45 -15.88 7.79
N ASN A 231 -7.61 -15.04 7.18
CA ASN A 231 -7.75 -13.58 7.24
C ASN A 231 -8.98 -13.07 6.46
N LEU A 232 -9.22 -13.59 5.26
CA LEU A 232 -10.42 -13.28 4.47
C LEU A 232 -11.71 -13.67 5.21
N LYS A 233 -11.73 -14.83 5.89
CA LYS A 233 -12.88 -15.29 6.69
C LYS A 233 -13.17 -14.34 7.85
N ARG A 234 -12.13 -13.77 8.49
CA ARG A 234 -12.29 -12.78 9.56
C ARG A 234 -12.84 -11.44 9.05
N ASN A 235 -12.67 -11.13 7.76
CA ASN A 235 -13.31 -10.01 7.07
C ASN A 235 -13.22 -8.68 7.83
N ARG A 236 -12.02 -8.27 8.27
CA ARG A 236 -11.88 -7.23 9.32
C ARG A 236 -12.28 -5.83 8.86
N VAL A 237 -12.21 -5.58 7.56
CA VAL A 237 -12.52 -4.29 6.93
C VAL A 237 -13.56 -4.43 5.80
N GLY A 238 -14.25 -5.56 5.70
CA GLY A 238 -15.21 -5.81 4.60
C GLY A 238 -14.54 -6.29 3.30
N GLU A 239 -13.28 -6.70 3.36
CA GLU A 239 -12.51 -7.18 2.22
C GLU A 239 -13.05 -8.50 1.62
N ARG A 240 -13.75 -9.33 2.42
CA ARG A 240 -14.29 -10.62 1.98
C ARG A 240 -15.30 -10.51 0.86
N ASP A 241 -16.12 -9.45 0.88
CA ASP A 241 -17.11 -9.16 -0.17
C ASP A 241 -16.44 -8.86 -1.52
N SER A 242 -15.16 -8.46 -1.47
CA SER A 242 -14.36 -8.15 -2.65
C SER A 242 -13.58 -9.37 -3.15
N PHE A 243 -13.64 -10.52 -2.46
CA PHE A 243 -12.95 -11.75 -2.82
C PHE A 243 -13.86 -12.73 -3.56
N ARG A 244 -13.34 -13.30 -4.64
CA ARG A 244 -13.88 -14.43 -5.39
C ARG A 244 -12.79 -15.50 -5.46
N ASP A 245 -13.20 -16.75 -5.50
CA ASP A 245 -12.28 -17.87 -5.60
C ASP A 245 -11.38 -17.75 -6.85
N GLY A 246 -10.08 -17.97 -6.69
CA GLY A 246 -9.06 -17.76 -7.72
C GLY A 246 -8.53 -16.32 -7.84
N ASP A 247 -9.02 -15.37 -7.06
CA ASP A 247 -8.46 -14.02 -7.02
C ASP A 247 -7.11 -13.96 -6.33
N THR A 248 -6.28 -13.00 -6.73
CA THR A 248 -5.05 -12.62 -6.03
C THR A 248 -5.35 -11.59 -4.95
N ILE A 249 -4.40 -11.33 -4.03
CA ILE A 249 -4.57 -10.24 -3.05
C ILE A 249 -4.67 -8.88 -3.74
N PHE A 250 -3.92 -8.68 -4.83
CA PHE A 250 -4.04 -7.45 -5.63
C PHE A 250 -5.45 -7.29 -6.20
N ASP A 251 -6.09 -8.37 -6.66
CA ASP A 251 -7.48 -8.33 -7.15
C ASP A 251 -8.48 -7.97 -6.04
N VAL A 252 -8.30 -8.53 -4.83
CA VAL A 252 -9.12 -8.23 -3.66
C VAL A 252 -9.04 -6.74 -3.31
N PHE A 253 -7.84 -6.20 -3.17
CA PHE A 253 -7.64 -4.80 -2.75
C PHE A 253 -7.93 -3.80 -3.87
N TYR A 254 -7.78 -4.20 -5.13
CA TYR A 254 -8.33 -3.48 -6.28
C TYR A 254 -9.84 -3.29 -6.12
N ARG A 255 -10.62 -4.38 -5.98
CA ARG A 255 -12.08 -4.27 -5.85
C ARG A 255 -12.52 -3.63 -4.53
N TYR A 256 -11.84 -3.89 -3.42
CA TYR A 256 -12.12 -3.26 -2.13
C TYR A 256 -11.96 -1.73 -2.20
N SER A 257 -10.87 -1.24 -2.82
CA SER A 257 -10.67 0.20 -3.03
C SER A 257 -11.69 0.83 -3.99
N ALA A 258 -12.31 0.03 -4.86
CA ALA A 258 -13.32 0.50 -5.79
C ALA A 258 -14.70 0.73 -5.12
N ARG A 259 -14.90 0.29 -3.87
CA ARG A 259 -16.18 0.48 -3.18
C ARG A 259 -16.46 1.94 -2.83
N THR A 260 -17.75 2.29 -2.76
CA THR A 260 -18.20 3.64 -2.37
C THR A 260 -18.08 3.90 -0.87
N ASP A 261 -18.04 2.84 -0.07
CA ASP A 261 -17.82 2.86 1.38
C ASP A 261 -16.36 2.56 1.75
N PHE A 262 -15.41 2.88 0.85
CA PHE A 262 -13.99 2.74 1.15
C PHE A 262 -13.55 3.77 2.20
N CYS A 263 -13.22 3.26 3.38
CA CYS A 263 -13.07 4.08 4.58
C CYS A 263 -11.67 3.97 5.23
N MET A 264 -10.62 3.70 4.44
CA MET A 264 -9.24 3.67 4.92
C MET A 264 -8.38 4.73 4.23
N HIS A 265 -7.39 5.27 4.95
CA HIS A 265 -6.30 6.00 4.29
C HIS A 265 -5.50 5.02 3.43
N SER A 266 -4.97 5.44 2.28
CA SER A 266 -4.25 4.61 1.31
C SER A 266 -3.12 3.82 1.96
N ASP A 267 -2.27 4.52 2.72
CA ASP A 267 -1.10 3.92 3.36
C ASP A 267 -1.51 2.90 4.42
N TRP A 268 -2.68 3.08 5.03
CA TRP A 268 -3.22 2.10 5.96
C TRP A 268 -3.86 0.93 5.25
N ALA A 269 -4.60 1.15 4.17
CA ALA A 269 -5.12 0.04 3.37
C ALA A 269 -3.97 -0.82 2.86
N PHE A 270 -2.90 -0.19 2.39
CA PHE A 270 -1.69 -0.85 1.92
C PHE A 270 -0.92 -1.55 3.04
N GLY A 271 -0.72 -0.90 4.19
CA GLY A 271 -0.05 -1.51 5.34
C GLY A 271 -0.84 -2.65 5.97
N TYR A 272 -2.17 -2.52 6.06
CA TYR A 272 -3.09 -3.59 6.45
C TYR A 272 -2.98 -4.79 5.51
N MET A 273 -3.03 -4.53 4.20
CA MET A 273 -2.88 -5.54 3.17
C MET A 273 -1.56 -6.29 3.34
N ILE A 274 -0.44 -5.58 3.40
CA ILE A 274 0.89 -6.21 3.52
C ILE A 274 1.00 -7.01 4.82
N SER A 275 0.64 -6.43 5.95
CA SER A 275 0.82 -7.07 7.26
C SER A 275 0.05 -8.38 7.38
N LEU A 276 -1.12 -8.49 6.76
CA LEU A 276 -1.96 -9.68 6.87
C LEU A 276 -1.82 -10.66 5.71
N TYR A 277 -1.42 -10.19 4.53
CA TYR A 277 -1.52 -10.99 3.30
C TYR A 277 -0.19 -11.20 2.57
N SER A 278 0.93 -10.57 2.99
CA SER A 278 2.24 -10.84 2.37
C SER A 278 2.92 -12.11 2.90
N GLY A 279 2.53 -12.58 4.10
CA GLY A 279 3.11 -13.73 4.77
C GLY A 279 4.58 -13.57 5.22
N GLY A 280 5.10 -12.34 5.26
CA GLY A 280 6.50 -11.98 5.63
C GLY A 280 6.71 -11.48 7.07
N GLY A 281 5.74 -11.70 7.97
CA GLY A 281 5.86 -11.30 9.38
C GLY A 281 5.70 -9.81 9.67
N GLY A 282 5.14 -9.03 8.72
CA GLY A 282 4.90 -7.59 8.87
C GLY A 282 5.77 -6.73 7.97
N ILE A 283 5.83 -5.44 8.28
CA ILE A 283 6.65 -4.44 7.56
C ILE A 283 7.89 -4.14 8.39
N HIS A 284 9.05 -4.37 7.80
CA HIS A 284 10.34 -4.18 8.47
C HIS A 284 10.81 -2.73 8.30
N GLN A 285 11.21 -2.10 9.40
CA GLN A 285 11.80 -0.76 9.36
C GLN A 285 13.23 -0.85 8.82
N LEU A 286 13.47 -0.37 7.59
CA LEU A 286 14.79 -0.41 6.96
C LEU A 286 15.73 0.66 7.49
N TRP A 287 15.17 1.80 7.89
CA TRP A 287 15.93 2.92 8.41
C TRP A 287 15.17 3.53 9.57
N ARG A 288 15.88 3.88 10.64
CA ARG A 288 15.30 4.63 11.73
C ARG A 288 15.88 6.04 11.67
N PRO A 289 15.10 7.04 11.25
CA PRO A 289 15.54 8.39 11.49
C PRO A 289 15.79 8.57 13.00
N GLY A 290 16.72 9.45 13.39
CA GLY A 290 16.99 9.78 14.81
C GLY A 290 15.82 10.46 15.56
N GLY A 291 14.57 10.22 15.16
CA GLY A 291 13.35 10.86 15.65
C GLY A 291 12.08 10.15 15.18
N LYS A 292 10.91 10.76 15.43
CA LYS A 292 9.64 10.29 14.87
C LYS A 292 9.58 10.58 13.38
N CYS A 293 8.85 9.76 12.65
CA CYS A 293 8.62 10.01 11.23
C CYS A 293 7.81 11.30 11.05
N GLY A 294 8.22 12.12 10.08
CA GLY A 294 7.72 13.49 9.92
C GLY A 294 8.57 14.57 10.59
N ASP A 295 9.34 14.24 11.65
CA ASP A 295 10.14 15.23 12.41
C ASP A 295 11.61 15.29 11.95
N VAL A 296 11.98 14.54 10.91
CA VAL A 296 13.38 14.28 10.62
C VAL A 296 13.80 14.98 9.34
N SER A 297 14.78 15.86 9.49
CA SER A 297 15.47 16.49 8.37
C SER A 297 16.18 15.42 7.54
N CYS A 298 16.12 15.63 6.22
CA CYS A 298 16.80 14.77 5.28
C CYS A 298 18.31 14.93 5.37
N THR A 299 19.01 13.82 5.60
CA THR A 299 20.47 13.78 5.74
C THR A 299 21.07 12.92 4.63
N LEU A 300 22.41 12.91 4.55
CA LEU A 300 23.14 11.98 3.70
C LEU A 300 22.94 10.52 4.11
N GLU A 301 22.48 10.24 5.34
CA GLU A 301 22.18 8.89 5.80
C GLU A 301 20.78 8.43 5.41
N SER A 302 19.85 9.36 5.14
CA SER A 302 18.48 9.05 4.75
C SER A 302 18.40 8.15 3.52
N VAL A 303 17.52 7.15 3.61
CA VAL A 303 17.15 6.22 2.52
C VAL A 303 16.07 6.85 1.64
N ALA A 304 15.08 7.47 2.30
CA ALA A 304 14.01 8.19 1.65
C ALA A 304 13.70 9.48 2.39
N CYS A 305 13.13 10.42 1.66
CA CYS A 305 12.77 11.74 2.13
C CYS A 305 11.40 12.13 1.60
N HIS A 306 10.52 12.53 2.50
CA HIS A 306 9.14 12.92 2.20
C HIS A 306 9.01 14.46 2.21
N ASN A 307 7.99 14.99 1.52
CA ASN A 307 7.73 16.41 1.36
C ASN A 307 8.85 17.16 0.63
N HIS A 308 9.59 16.48 -0.25
CA HIS A 308 10.56 17.14 -1.11
C HIS A 308 9.86 17.64 -2.37
N GLY A 309 9.98 18.93 -2.66
CA GLY A 309 9.67 19.48 -3.97
C GLY A 309 10.74 19.10 -5.01
N PRO A 310 10.51 19.44 -6.29
CA PRO A 310 11.41 19.09 -7.39
C PRO A 310 12.88 19.44 -7.14
N ASP A 311 13.16 20.65 -6.64
CA ASP A 311 14.52 21.10 -6.36
C ASP A 311 15.17 20.29 -5.22
N GLU A 312 14.42 20.00 -4.14
CA GLU A 312 14.95 19.19 -3.04
C GLU A 312 15.22 17.74 -3.47
N MET A 313 14.46 17.18 -4.42
CA MET A 313 14.76 15.86 -5.00
C MET A 313 16.05 15.86 -5.80
N LEU A 314 16.26 16.89 -6.63
CA LEU A 314 17.47 17.06 -7.42
C LEU A 314 18.70 17.22 -6.52
N ASP A 315 18.59 18.05 -5.49
CA ASP A 315 19.68 18.25 -4.52
C ASP A 315 19.98 16.97 -3.74
N PHE A 316 18.96 16.24 -3.30
CA PHE A 316 19.10 14.94 -2.65
C PHE A 316 19.81 13.91 -3.55
N HIS A 317 19.50 13.91 -4.84
CA HIS A 317 20.10 13.01 -5.83
C HIS A 317 21.57 13.38 -6.11
N ARG A 318 21.86 14.66 -6.37
CA ARG A 318 23.22 15.17 -6.62
C ARG A 318 24.15 14.95 -5.45
N SER A 319 23.66 15.11 -4.22
CA SER A 319 24.48 14.89 -3.02
C SER A 319 24.95 13.43 -2.85
N ARG A 320 24.34 12.49 -3.58
CA ARG A 320 24.65 11.05 -3.55
C ARG A 320 25.39 10.56 -4.78
N ASN A 321 25.21 11.26 -5.89
CA ASN A 321 25.89 11.01 -7.15
C ASN A 321 26.68 12.26 -7.54
N PRO A 322 27.75 12.63 -6.80
CA PRO A 322 28.59 13.75 -7.19
C PRO A 322 29.19 13.40 -8.55
N VAL A 323 28.82 14.18 -9.57
CA VAL A 323 29.52 14.15 -10.85
C VAL A 323 30.96 14.57 -10.53
N SER A 324 31.95 13.73 -10.83
CA SER A 324 33.33 14.16 -10.76
C SER A 324 33.51 15.28 -11.78
N ASP A 325 33.89 16.48 -11.32
CA ASP A 325 34.16 17.65 -12.17
C ASP A 325 35.41 17.47 -13.08
N ASP A 326 35.82 16.23 -13.37
CA ASP A 326 37.01 15.85 -14.12
C ASP A 326 36.67 15.14 -15.44
N ASP A 327 35.75 15.70 -16.25
CA ASP A 327 35.57 15.35 -17.68
C ASP A 327 35.55 16.60 -18.57
#